data_AF-A0A9P5BTB0-F1
#
_entry.id   AF-A0A9P5BTB0-F1
#
_cell.length_a   1.000
_cell.length_b   1.000
_cell.length_c   1.000
_cell.angle_alpha   90.00
_cell.angle_beta   90.00
_cell.angle_gamma   90.00
#
_symmetry.space_group_name_H-M   'P 1'
#
loop_
_entity.id
_entity.type
_entity.pdbx_description
1 polymer ?
#
loop_
_entity_poly.entity_id
_entity_poly.type
_entity_poly.pdbx_seq_one_letter_code
_entity_poly.pdbx_strand_id
1 'polypeptide(L)'
;MRLLTVNAGSEYENLFVFPEIEDNTGSSKTLDLACSWFRECESHHEGKCKAPPGQTEGWLPSRLIDIGQHGDTHWKLLITRTDIVTSSSVPLPYLTLSYRWGDNVQYDLLTSSTMNQFRQGVEISNLARTFQDTVLVARRLNIRYIWIDCLCIIQDSRDDWEAEAPEMRHIYANAACNIAASASDNAYGGLFRSRNVQDIHPGEIISTLASGRPGIFYIFDKSYWDRHLLGGSLHRRGWVFQERFLGPRQLYFTQHQIMWECLGGHKCEGFPRGVPLHDSFKDDEWLLNPTLELWCNLVTAYSQCHFTKPEDKLYAFSGIAKLFQEVSSDRFLAGIWRSRVLYLLNWSVFTPKPKVSVEYRAPSWSWASVDGPLKMHTYFGRYNFQVTVLEMEVTTKSGGQDVVDVTGGFIKLRGPLITRYYTQQHSIGSHGQISIQLKDGDNNSWNVRPFPDTTETQFAGRGMINFLVLSAHEDVLWSHAEFTSKVETEIFCIILAPISESDRIYKRIGWFRERHQKPPSQVELLSAFREHVEDIIVI
;
A
#
# COMPACT_ATOMS: atom_id res chain seq x y z
N MET A 1 3.25 -18.20 15.89
CA MET A 1 2.09 -18.73 16.65
C MET A 1 2.10 -18.15 18.05
N ARG A 2 0.95 -17.71 18.56
CA ARG A 2 0.75 -17.35 19.98
C ARG A 2 -0.35 -18.25 20.56
N LEU A 3 -0.23 -18.57 21.84
CA LEU A 3 -1.26 -19.27 22.60
C LEU A 3 -2.15 -18.22 23.26
N LEU A 4 -3.43 -18.18 22.90
CA LEU A 4 -4.40 -17.27 23.51
C LEU A 4 -5.28 -18.06 24.48
N THR A 5 -5.39 -17.59 25.72
CA THR A 5 -6.24 -18.22 26.73
C THR A 5 -7.65 -17.64 26.65
N VAL A 6 -8.61 -18.46 26.27
CA VAL A 6 -10.04 -18.11 26.31
C VAL A 6 -10.59 -18.53 27.67
N ASN A 7 -10.33 -17.72 28.69
CA ASN A 7 -11.02 -17.85 29.98
C ASN A 7 -12.31 -17.03 29.93
N ALA A 8 -13.35 -17.47 30.64
CA ALA A 8 -14.58 -16.68 30.81
C ALA A 8 -14.24 -15.26 31.31
N GLY A 9 -14.70 -14.24 30.59
CA GLY A 9 -14.40 -12.84 30.84
C GLY A 9 -13.12 -12.29 30.19
N SER A 10 -12.44 -13.05 29.31
CA SER A 10 -11.32 -12.51 28.53
C SER A 10 -11.80 -11.63 27.38
N GLU A 11 -11.01 -10.63 26.98
CA GLU A 11 -11.32 -9.75 25.84
C GLU A 11 -11.50 -10.52 24.52
N TYR A 12 -10.93 -11.74 24.44
CA TYR A 12 -10.98 -12.58 23.24
C TYR A 12 -12.12 -13.61 23.24
N GLU A 13 -12.84 -13.82 24.35
CA GLU A 13 -13.83 -14.91 24.46
C GLU A 13 -14.87 -14.88 23.35
N ASN A 14 -15.32 -13.70 22.99
CA ASN A 14 -16.31 -13.52 21.94
C ASN A 14 -15.75 -13.73 20.51
N LEU A 15 -14.44 -13.71 20.32
CA LEU A 15 -13.80 -13.86 19.00
C LEU A 15 -13.66 -15.33 18.57
N PHE A 16 -13.64 -16.26 19.53
CA PHE A 16 -13.51 -17.70 19.28
C PHE A 16 -14.87 -18.41 19.23
N VAL A 17 -15.85 -17.79 18.56
CA VAL A 17 -17.17 -18.37 18.29
C VAL A 17 -17.25 -18.70 16.81
N PHE A 18 -17.28 -20.00 16.50
CA PHE A 18 -17.18 -20.51 15.14
C PHE A 18 -18.56 -20.92 14.61
N PRO A 19 -19.08 -20.23 13.57
CA PRO A 19 -20.33 -20.63 12.94
C PRO A 19 -20.09 -21.87 12.07
N GLU A 20 -21.17 -22.57 11.73
CA GLU A 20 -21.13 -23.60 10.70
C GLU A 20 -20.94 -22.94 9.32
N ILE A 21 -19.91 -23.36 8.60
CA ILE A 21 -19.50 -22.84 7.30
C ILE A 21 -19.81 -23.88 6.22
N GLU A 22 -20.36 -23.45 5.09
CA GLU A 22 -20.60 -24.32 3.93
C GLU A 22 -19.32 -24.62 3.16
N ASP A 23 -19.29 -25.74 2.43
CA ASP A 23 -18.13 -26.20 1.63
C ASP A 23 -17.87 -25.39 0.35
N ASN A 24 -18.68 -24.35 0.06
CA ASN A 24 -18.52 -23.48 -1.10
C ASN A 24 -18.78 -21.99 -0.76
N THR A 25 -17.90 -21.10 -1.21
CA THR A 25 -18.01 -19.64 -0.98
C THR A 25 -19.13 -18.96 -1.76
N GLY A 26 -19.73 -19.64 -2.75
CA GLY A 26 -20.90 -19.19 -3.50
C GLY A 26 -22.23 -19.76 -3.00
N SER A 27 -22.22 -20.49 -1.87
CA SER A 27 -23.44 -21.04 -1.28
C SER A 27 -24.42 -19.92 -0.86
N SER A 28 -25.72 -20.23 -0.84
CA SER A 28 -26.73 -19.26 -0.42
C SER A 28 -26.49 -18.71 0.99
N LYS A 29 -26.02 -19.56 1.93
CA LYS A 29 -25.70 -19.19 3.32
C LYS A 29 -24.49 -18.26 3.41
N THR A 30 -23.43 -18.51 2.63
CA THR A 30 -22.27 -17.61 2.56
C THR A 30 -22.64 -16.26 1.94
N LEU A 31 -23.47 -16.23 0.90
CA LEU A 31 -23.92 -14.97 0.30
C LEU A 31 -24.92 -14.21 1.19
N ASP A 32 -25.74 -14.92 1.99
CA ASP A 32 -26.55 -14.31 3.06
C ASP A 32 -25.66 -13.67 4.14
N LEU A 33 -24.58 -14.35 4.53
CA LEU A 33 -23.61 -13.81 5.48
C LEU A 33 -22.97 -12.52 4.94
N ALA A 34 -22.52 -12.51 3.68
CA ALA A 34 -22.00 -11.30 3.04
C ALA A 34 -23.02 -10.15 3.05
N CYS A 35 -24.29 -10.46 2.75
CA CYS A 35 -25.39 -9.49 2.79
C CYS A 35 -25.63 -8.96 4.22
N SER A 36 -25.52 -9.83 5.24
CA SER A 36 -25.65 -9.43 6.63
C SER A 36 -24.55 -8.45 7.05
N TRP A 37 -23.28 -8.71 6.67
CA TRP A 37 -22.17 -7.80 6.96
C TRP A 37 -22.33 -6.45 6.28
N PHE A 38 -22.79 -6.45 5.02
CA PHE A 38 -23.08 -5.22 4.28
C PHE A 38 -24.14 -4.38 5.00
N ARG A 39 -25.29 -4.98 5.35
CA ARG A 39 -26.40 -4.29 6.05
C ARG A 39 -26.03 -3.85 7.46
N GLU A 40 -25.27 -4.66 8.19
CA GLU A 40 -24.77 -4.31 9.52
C GLU A 40 -23.90 -3.05 9.44
N CYS A 41 -22.97 -3.00 8.49
CA CYS A 41 -22.11 -1.84 8.27
C CYS A 41 -22.91 -0.59 7.83
N GLU A 42 -23.92 -0.73 6.97
CA GLU A 42 -24.80 0.38 6.59
C GLU A 42 -25.61 0.96 7.75
N SER A 43 -26.02 0.11 8.70
CA SER A 43 -26.89 0.51 9.82
C SER A 43 -26.15 0.96 11.08
N HIS A 44 -24.97 0.42 11.36
CA HIS A 44 -24.28 0.65 12.64
C HIS A 44 -23.06 1.59 12.54
N HIS A 45 -22.49 1.79 11.35
CA HIS A 45 -21.27 2.62 11.17
C HIS A 45 -21.61 4.03 10.64
N GLU A 46 -22.57 4.70 11.28
CA GLU A 46 -22.91 6.09 10.97
C GLU A 46 -21.70 7.01 11.18
N GLY A 47 -21.48 7.96 10.26
CA GLY A 47 -20.35 8.90 10.29
C GLY A 47 -18.98 8.35 9.83
N LYS A 48 -18.84 7.03 9.67
CA LYS A 48 -17.61 6.40 9.13
C LYS A 48 -17.84 5.83 7.73
N CYS A 49 -18.60 4.75 7.63
CA CYS A 49 -18.79 4.02 6.37
C CYS A 49 -19.94 4.58 5.50
N LYS A 50 -20.85 5.36 6.10
CA LYS A 50 -22.02 5.95 5.41
C LYS A 50 -21.68 7.26 4.68
N ALA A 51 -20.70 8.00 5.20
CA ALA A 51 -20.22 9.26 4.64
C ALA A 51 -18.69 9.34 4.79
N PRO A 52 -17.93 8.42 4.15
CA PRO A 52 -16.48 8.39 4.32
C PRO A 52 -15.84 9.66 3.74
N PRO A 53 -14.76 10.17 4.36
CA PRO A 53 -13.94 11.23 3.78
C PRO A 53 -13.55 10.95 2.33
N GLY A 54 -13.90 11.87 1.42
CA GLY A 54 -13.69 11.72 -0.03
C GLY A 54 -14.89 11.21 -0.83
N GLN A 55 -16.01 10.88 -0.17
CA GLN A 55 -17.30 10.71 -0.85
C GLN A 55 -17.83 12.07 -1.31
N THR A 56 -18.39 12.12 -2.52
CA THR A 56 -19.00 13.32 -3.10
C THR A 56 -20.47 13.03 -3.34
N GLU A 57 -21.34 13.75 -2.64
CA GLU A 57 -22.79 13.54 -2.74
C GLU A 57 -23.27 13.69 -4.20
N GLY A 58 -24.02 12.69 -4.67
CA GLY A 58 -24.55 12.65 -6.03
C GLY A 58 -23.53 12.37 -7.14
N TRP A 59 -22.25 12.15 -6.81
CA TRP A 59 -21.24 11.81 -7.81
C TRP A 59 -21.41 10.38 -8.33
N LEU A 60 -21.29 10.21 -9.63
CA LEU A 60 -21.32 8.91 -10.32
C LEU A 60 -20.19 8.82 -11.34
N PRO A 61 -19.66 7.60 -11.60
CA PRO A 61 -18.75 7.39 -12.73
C PRO A 61 -19.38 7.79 -14.05
N SER A 62 -18.60 8.10 -15.09
CA SER A 62 -19.16 8.49 -16.40
C SER A 62 -20.00 7.37 -17.03
N ARG A 63 -19.71 6.11 -16.70
CA ARG A 63 -20.41 4.91 -17.17
C ARG A 63 -20.64 3.90 -16.07
N LEU A 64 -21.76 3.18 -16.15
CA LEU A 64 -22.09 2.06 -15.26
C LEU A 64 -22.70 0.91 -16.07
N ILE A 65 -22.54 -0.31 -15.58
CA ILE A 65 -23.25 -1.49 -16.07
C ILE A 65 -24.56 -1.61 -15.30
N ASP A 66 -25.67 -1.62 -16.01
CA ASP A 66 -26.98 -2.00 -15.51
C ASP A 66 -27.19 -3.50 -15.70
N ILE A 67 -27.26 -4.23 -14.59
CA ILE A 67 -27.44 -5.68 -14.60
C ILE A 67 -28.91 -6.10 -14.43
N GLY A 68 -29.84 -5.16 -14.46
CA GLY A 68 -31.27 -5.44 -14.27
C GLY A 68 -31.61 -5.97 -12.87
N GLN A 69 -32.81 -6.53 -12.74
CA GLN A 69 -33.33 -7.14 -11.53
C GLN A 69 -33.13 -8.66 -11.52
N HIS A 70 -33.65 -9.32 -10.47
CA HIS A 70 -33.61 -10.76 -10.37
C HIS A 70 -34.37 -11.43 -11.54
N GLY A 71 -33.68 -12.30 -12.27
CA GLY A 71 -34.25 -13.01 -13.43
C GLY A 71 -33.90 -12.38 -14.79
N ASP A 72 -33.45 -11.12 -14.83
CA ASP A 72 -32.99 -10.52 -16.07
C ASP A 72 -31.75 -11.24 -16.59
N THR A 73 -31.69 -11.45 -17.90
CA THR A 73 -30.61 -12.21 -18.55
C THR A 73 -29.63 -11.34 -19.30
N HIS A 74 -29.89 -10.05 -19.43
CA HIS A 74 -29.06 -9.10 -20.17
C HIS A 74 -28.53 -7.99 -19.26
N TRP A 75 -27.32 -7.54 -19.55
CA TRP A 75 -26.74 -6.32 -18.97
C TRP A 75 -26.63 -5.23 -20.04
N LYS A 76 -26.57 -3.97 -19.61
CA LYS A 76 -26.42 -2.80 -20.50
C LYS A 76 -25.39 -1.83 -19.98
N LEU A 77 -24.62 -1.23 -20.88
CA LEU A 77 -23.80 -0.07 -20.57
C LEU A 77 -24.67 1.19 -20.55
N LEU A 78 -24.58 1.96 -19.48
CA LEU A 78 -25.24 3.26 -19.33
C LEU A 78 -24.19 4.38 -19.34
N ILE A 79 -24.50 5.47 -20.02
CA ILE A 79 -23.82 6.76 -19.81
C ILE A 79 -24.58 7.50 -18.73
N THR A 80 -23.97 7.68 -17.56
CA THR A 80 -24.68 8.11 -16.35
C THR A 80 -25.33 9.48 -16.52
N ARG A 81 -24.62 10.44 -17.16
CA ARG A 81 -25.12 11.79 -17.40
C ARG A 81 -26.36 11.88 -18.30
N THR A 82 -26.58 10.90 -19.19
CA THR A 82 -27.70 10.93 -20.16
C THR A 82 -28.78 9.91 -19.86
N ASP A 83 -28.40 8.75 -19.33
CA ASP A 83 -29.28 7.59 -19.23
C ASP A 83 -29.89 7.45 -17.83
N ILE A 84 -29.26 8.05 -16.81
CA ILE A 84 -29.75 8.04 -15.43
C ILE A 84 -30.43 9.37 -15.13
N VAL A 85 -31.76 9.36 -15.13
CA VAL A 85 -32.57 10.50 -14.69
C VAL A 85 -32.77 10.40 -13.18
N THR A 86 -31.97 11.12 -12.40
CA THR A 86 -32.13 11.21 -10.94
C THR A 86 -33.32 12.11 -10.60
N SER A 87 -34.52 11.51 -10.59
CA SER A 87 -35.76 12.19 -10.17
C SER A 87 -35.93 12.29 -8.66
N SER A 88 -35.02 11.69 -7.88
CA SER A 88 -35.08 11.62 -6.41
C SER A 88 -33.73 11.99 -5.79
N SER A 89 -33.77 12.54 -4.59
CA SER A 89 -32.61 12.87 -3.74
C SER A 89 -31.92 11.64 -3.14
N VAL A 90 -32.19 10.43 -3.67
CA VAL A 90 -31.62 9.17 -3.15
C VAL A 90 -30.37 8.84 -3.97
N PRO A 91 -29.20 8.65 -3.33
CA PRO A 91 -27.99 8.21 -4.02
C PRO A 91 -28.22 6.89 -4.78
N LEU A 92 -27.67 6.78 -5.99
CA LEU A 92 -27.77 5.57 -6.80
C LEU A 92 -26.61 4.62 -6.45
N PRO A 93 -26.85 3.52 -5.72
CA PRO A 93 -25.77 2.64 -5.26
C PRO A 93 -25.24 1.81 -6.43
N TYR A 94 -23.92 1.64 -6.46
CA TYR A 94 -23.24 0.73 -7.38
C TYR A 94 -22.12 -0.03 -6.67
N LEU A 95 -21.76 -1.18 -7.22
CA LEU A 95 -20.59 -1.95 -6.80
C LEU A 95 -19.41 -1.69 -7.75
N THR A 96 -18.20 -1.84 -7.24
CA THR A 96 -16.99 -1.95 -8.08
C THR A 96 -16.45 -3.37 -8.03
N LEU A 97 -15.68 -3.76 -9.05
CA LEU A 97 -14.99 -5.06 -9.08
C LEU A 97 -13.47 -4.87 -9.22
N SER A 98 -12.73 -5.29 -8.21
CA SER A 98 -11.29 -5.51 -8.28
C SER A 98 -10.99 -6.92 -8.78
N TYR A 99 -10.36 -7.04 -9.94
CA TYR A 99 -9.96 -8.33 -10.50
C TYR A 99 -8.67 -8.22 -11.33
N ARG A 100 -8.12 -9.37 -11.72
CA ARG A 100 -6.98 -9.43 -12.64
C ARG A 100 -7.47 -9.63 -14.06
N TRP A 101 -6.86 -8.91 -14.99
CA TRP A 101 -7.17 -9.07 -16.41
C TRP A 101 -6.62 -10.40 -16.97
N GLY A 102 -5.42 -10.79 -16.54
CA GLY A 102 -4.69 -11.93 -17.11
C GLY A 102 -3.84 -11.53 -18.31
N ASP A 103 -2.99 -12.44 -18.80
CA ASP A 103 -2.00 -12.12 -19.84
C ASP A 103 -2.58 -12.23 -21.27
N ASN A 104 -3.70 -12.96 -21.44
CA ASN A 104 -4.41 -13.12 -22.71
C ASN A 104 -5.89 -12.75 -22.53
N VAL A 105 -6.21 -11.47 -22.71
CA VAL A 105 -7.58 -10.96 -22.61
C VAL A 105 -8.39 -11.46 -23.80
N GLN A 106 -9.37 -12.33 -23.53
CA GLN A 106 -10.26 -12.93 -24.53
C GLN A 106 -11.75 -12.62 -24.28
N TYR A 107 -12.03 -11.82 -23.26
CA TYR A 107 -13.37 -11.38 -22.92
C TYR A 107 -13.65 -10.01 -23.52
N ASP A 108 -14.94 -9.69 -23.60
CA ASP A 108 -15.43 -8.45 -24.15
C ASP A 108 -14.86 -7.22 -23.42
N LEU A 109 -14.35 -6.28 -24.22
CA LEU A 109 -13.84 -4.99 -23.77
C LEU A 109 -14.73 -3.87 -24.30
N LEU A 110 -14.89 -2.80 -23.52
CA LEU A 110 -15.48 -1.58 -24.03
C LEU A 110 -14.46 -0.89 -24.95
N THR A 111 -14.81 -0.82 -26.22
CA THR A 111 -14.06 -0.11 -27.26
C THR A 111 -15.02 0.78 -28.02
N SER A 112 -14.48 1.65 -28.86
CA SER A 112 -15.28 2.48 -29.77
C SER A 112 -16.22 1.64 -30.65
N SER A 113 -15.81 0.42 -31.03
CA SER A 113 -16.61 -0.48 -31.86
C SER A 113 -17.68 -1.27 -31.08
N THR A 114 -17.43 -1.63 -29.82
CA THR A 114 -18.39 -2.42 -29.00
C THR A 114 -19.38 -1.55 -28.23
N MET A 115 -19.14 -0.24 -28.09
CA MET A 115 -19.97 0.67 -27.30
C MET A 115 -21.47 0.57 -27.64
N ASN A 116 -21.84 0.67 -28.92
CA ASN A 116 -23.26 0.64 -29.33
C ASN A 116 -23.93 -0.70 -28.98
N GLN A 117 -23.21 -1.81 -29.14
CA GLN A 117 -23.69 -3.14 -28.78
C GLN A 117 -23.93 -3.25 -27.27
N PHE A 118 -22.98 -2.81 -26.44
CA PHE A 118 -23.13 -2.87 -24.98
C PHE A 118 -24.26 -1.99 -24.47
N ARG A 119 -24.53 -0.85 -25.13
CA ARG A 119 -25.66 0.02 -24.78
C ARG A 119 -27.02 -0.58 -25.14
N GLN A 120 -27.11 -1.36 -26.23
CA GLN A 120 -28.33 -2.09 -26.58
C GLN A 120 -28.61 -3.25 -25.62
N GLY A 121 -27.54 -3.90 -25.17
CA GLY A 121 -27.53 -4.93 -24.14
C GLY A 121 -27.03 -6.26 -24.66
N VAL A 122 -26.36 -7.00 -23.78
CA VAL A 122 -25.73 -8.30 -24.09
C VAL A 122 -26.10 -9.30 -23.00
N GLU A 123 -26.19 -10.58 -23.35
CA GLU A 123 -26.48 -11.63 -22.38
C GLU A 123 -25.39 -11.70 -21.30
N ILE A 124 -25.82 -11.84 -20.05
CA ILE A 124 -24.94 -12.01 -18.89
C ILE A 124 -24.14 -13.31 -19.01
N SER A 125 -24.71 -14.37 -19.60
CA SER A 125 -24.02 -15.64 -19.87
C SER A 125 -22.78 -15.50 -20.76
N ASN A 126 -22.69 -14.45 -21.56
CA ASN A 126 -21.54 -14.18 -22.42
C ASN A 126 -20.39 -13.50 -21.69
N LEU A 127 -20.65 -12.92 -20.51
CA LEU A 127 -19.60 -12.32 -19.70
C LEU A 127 -18.61 -13.38 -19.18
N ALA A 128 -17.38 -12.97 -18.88
CA ALA A 128 -16.44 -13.84 -18.20
C ALA A 128 -16.96 -14.26 -16.80
N ARG A 129 -16.52 -15.42 -16.31
CA ARG A 129 -17.11 -16.04 -15.10
C ARG A 129 -17.05 -15.13 -13.86
N THR A 130 -15.97 -14.40 -13.66
CA THR A 130 -15.83 -13.46 -12.54
C THR A 130 -16.89 -12.36 -12.59
N PHE A 131 -17.24 -11.87 -13.79
CA PHE A 131 -18.27 -10.86 -13.96
C PHE A 131 -19.66 -11.44 -13.72
N GLN A 132 -19.94 -12.65 -14.22
CA GLN A 132 -21.19 -13.37 -13.93
C GLN A 132 -21.41 -13.58 -12.43
N ASP A 133 -20.38 -14.05 -11.72
CA ASP A 133 -20.43 -14.23 -10.27
C ASP A 133 -20.64 -12.89 -9.55
N THR A 134 -20.02 -11.82 -10.05
CA THR A 134 -20.22 -10.46 -9.49
C THR A 134 -21.67 -9.99 -9.67
N VAL A 135 -22.31 -10.27 -10.81
CA VAL A 135 -23.74 -10.01 -11.03
C VAL A 135 -24.60 -10.73 -10.00
N LEU A 136 -24.30 -12.01 -9.72
CA LEU A 136 -25.01 -12.79 -8.70
C LEU A 136 -24.88 -12.18 -7.30
N VAL A 137 -23.66 -11.80 -6.91
CA VAL A 137 -23.40 -11.12 -5.63
C VAL A 137 -24.12 -9.77 -5.57
N ALA A 138 -24.05 -8.97 -6.63
CA ALA A 138 -24.71 -7.66 -6.72
C ALA A 138 -26.23 -7.75 -6.50
N ARG A 139 -26.88 -8.69 -7.20
CA ARG A 139 -28.31 -8.97 -7.02
C ARG A 139 -28.63 -9.42 -5.59
N ARG A 140 -27.77 -10.22 -4.97
CA ARG A 140 -27.96 -10.65 -3.58
C ARG A 140 -27.87 -9.50 -2.58
N LEU A 141 -26.98 -8.54 -2.84
CA LEU A 141 -26.85 -7.29 -2.07
C LEU A 141 -27.94 -6.26 -2.42
N ASN A 142 -28.83 -6.57 -3.36
CA ASN A 142 -29.87 -5.67 -3.87
C ASN A 142 -29.28 -4.39 -4.52
N ILE A 143 -28.15 -4.53 -5.23
CA ILE A 143 -27.50 -3.46 -5.97
C ILE A 143 -27.54 -3.78 -7.47
N ARG A 144 -28.10 -2.85 -8.25
CA ARG A 144 -28.37 -3.00 -9.69
C ARG A 144 -27.22 -2.55 -10.59
N TYR A 145 -26.33 -1.70 -10.10
CA TYR A 145 -25.30 -1.08 -10.93
C TYR A 145 -23.92 -1.58 -10.54
N ILE A 146 -23.08 -1.84 -11.52
CA ILE A 146 -21.71 -2.30 -11.33
C ILE A 146 -20.77 -1.46 -12.19
N TRP A 147 -19.60 -1.15 -11.66
CA TRP A 147 -18.49 -0.58 -12.40
C TRP A 147 -17.37 -1.62 -12.51
N ILE A 148 -16.93 -1.88 -13.75
CA ILE A 148 -15.83 -2.79 -14.07
C ILE A 148 -14.96 -2.06 -15.09
N ASP A 149 -13.68 -1.83 -14.77
CA ASP A 149 -12.76 -1.01 -15.57
C ASP A 149 -12.79 -1.34 -17.07
N CYS A 150 -12.71 -2.63 -17.42
CA CYS A 150 -12.64 -3.08 -18.81
C CYS A 150 -13.94 -2.89 -19.61
N LEU A 151 -15.07 -2.72 -18.91
CA LEU A 151 -16.41 -2.52 -19.49
C LEU A 151 -16.92 -1.09 -19.31
N CYS A 152 -16.26 -0.30 -18.47
CA CYS A 152 -16.64 1.07 -18.16
C CYS A 152 -15.61 2.10 -18.62
N ILE A 153 -14.40 1.73 -19.05
CA ILE A 153 -13.42 2.63 -19.69
C ILE A 153 -13.25 2.20 -21.15
N ILE A 154 -13.12 3.15 -22.07
CA ILE A 154 -12.93 2.87 -23.50
C ILE A 154 -11.46 2.49 -23.74
N GLN A 155 -11.20 1.20 -23.92
CA GLN A 155 -9.85 0.61 -23.88
C GLN A 155 -8.95 0.99 -25.06
N ASP A 156 -9.55 1.39 -26.17
CA ASP A 156 -8.86 1.88 -27.37
C ASP A 156 -8.77 3.42 -27.43
N SER A 157 -9.11 4.13 -26.35
CA SER A 157 -9.07 5.58 -26.26
C SER A 157 -8.14 6.07 -25.16
N ARG A 158 -7.03 6.70 -25.56
CA ARG A 158 -6.12 7.35 -24.61
C ARG A 158 -6.78 8.52 -23.88
N ASP A 159 -7.57 9.32 -24.60
CA ASP A 159 -8.25 10.48 -24.04
C ASP A 159 -9.27 10.07 -22.96
N ASP A 160 -10.00 8.97 -23.17
CA ASP A 160 -10.93 8.43 -22.17
C ASP A 160 -10.17 7.90 -20.94
N TRP A 161 -9.04 7.22 -21.15
CA TRP A 161 -8.19 6.78 -20.04
C TRP A 161 -7.62 7.95 -19.23
N GLU A 162 -7.14 9.01 -19.89
CA GLU A 162 -6.62 10.22 -19.23
C GLU A 162 -7.73 10.97 -18.46
N ALA A 163 -8.99 10.83 -18.87
CA ALA A 163 -10.14 11.37 -18.14
C ALA A 163 -10.59 10.48 -16.96
N GLU A 164 -10.56 9.15 -17.10
CA GLU A 164 -11.08 8.23 -16.07
C GLU A 164 -10.04 7.84 -15.02
N ALA A 165 -8.76 7.71 -15.38
CA ALA A 165 -7.71 7.28 -14.46
C ALA A 165 -7.56 8.21 -13.23
N PRO A 166 -7.62 9.55 -13.36
CA PRO A 166 -7.60 10.46 -12.21
C PRO A 166 -8.83 10.36 -11.29
N GLU A 167 -9.95 9.86 -11.82
CA GLU A 167 -11.25 9.73 -11.14
C GLU A 167 -11.37 8.41 -10.35
N MET A 168 -10.40 7.50 -10.46
CA MET A 168 -10.39 6.21 -9.74
C MET A 168 -10.66 6.39 -8.24
N ARG A 169 -10.18 7.48 -7.64
CA ARG A 169 -10.53 7.80 -6.25
C ARG A 169 -12.03 7.90 -6.04
N HIS A 170 -12.71 8.71 -6.84
CA HIS A 170 -14.14 8.95 -6.71
C HIS A 170 -14.97 7.71 -7.07
N ILE A 171 -14.52 6.91 -8.05
CA ILE A 171 -15.15 5.63 -8.41
C ILE A 171 -15.21 4.69 -7.20
N TYR A 172 -14.09 4.48 -6.51
CA TYR A 172 -14.10 3.56 -5.37
C TYR A 172 -14.69 4.20 -4.10
N ALA A 173 -14.41 5.48 -3.85
CA ALA A 173 -14.92 6.17 -2.65
C ALA A 173 -16.44 6.34 -2.62
N ASN A 174 -17.09 6.43 -3.79
CA ASN A 174 -18.55 6.53 -3.90
C ASN A 174 -19.25 5.18 -4.14
N ALA A 175 -18.51 4.08 -4.29
CA ALA A 175 -19.08 2.75 -4.43
C ALA A 175 -19.71 2.29 -3.10
N ALA A 176 -20.85 1.59 -3.18
CA ALA A 176 -21.51 1.02 -2.02
C ALA A 176 -20.61 -0.05 -1.35
N CYS A 177 -19.99 -0.90 -2.17
CA CYS A 177 -18.99 -1.89 -1.78
C CYS A 177 -18.12 -2.24 -2.98
N ASN A 178 -16.85 -2.54 -2.74
CA ASN A 178 -15.99 -3.16 -3.71
C ASN A 178 -15.99 -4.68 -3.53
N ILE A 179 -16.13 -5.41 -4.64
CA ILE A 179 -16.00 -6.86 -4.69
C ILE A 179 -14.59 -7.19 -5.18
N ALA A 180 -13.85 -8.02 -4.46
CA ALA A 180 -12.48 -8.38 -4.84
C ALA A 180 -12.36 -9.88 -5.14
N ALA A 181 -12.10 -10.20 -6.41
CA ALA A 181 -11.87 -11.55 -6.93
C ALA A 181 -10.49 -12.09 -6.53
N SER A 182 -10.23 -12.16 -5.23
CA SER A 182 -8.89 -12.36 -4.65
C SER A 182 -8.30 -13.74 -4.95
N ALA A 183 -9.14 -14.74 -5.20
CA ALA A 183 -8.74 -16.09 -5.56
C ALA A 183 -8.48 -16.32 -7.06
N SER A 184 -8.67 -15.31 -7.91
CA SER A 184 -8.65 -15.45 -9.38
C SER A 184 -7.56 -14.62 -10.03
N ASP A 185 -6.79 -15.26 -10.91
CA ASP A 185 -5.69 -14.61 -11.65
C ASP A 185 -6.13 -13.95 -12.97
N ASN A 186 -7.39 -14.16 -13.38
CA ASN A 186 -8.00 -13.57 -14.58
C ASN A 186 -9.55 -13.46 -14.44
N ALA A 187 -10.22 -12.93 -15.47
CA ALA A 187 -11.68 -12.76 -15.51
C ALA A 187 -12.50 -14.05 -15.60
N TYR A 188 -11.88 -15.20 -15.91
CA TYR A 188 -12.57 -16.49 -16.04
C TYR A 188 -12.47 -17.36 -14.79
N GLY A 189 -11.65 -16.98 -13.81
CA GLY A 189 -11.47 -17.75 -12.57
C GLY A 189 -12.71 -17.76 -11.65
N GLY A 190 -13.65 -16.83 -11.82
CA GLY A 190 -14.84 -16.72 -10.97
C GLY A 190 -14.56 -16.14 -9.58
N LEU A 191 -15.60 -15.99 -8.77
CA LEU A 191 -15.50 -15.60 -7.36
C LEU A 191 -15.55 -16.83 -6.43
N PHE A 192 -16.27 -17.87 -6.82
CA PHE A 192 -16.63 -18.96 -5.91
C PHE A 192 -15.61 -20.10 -5.90
N ARG A 193 -15.43 -20.72 -4.73
CA ARG A 193 -14.45 -21.79 -4.48
C ARG A 193 -15.07 -22.87 -3.62
N SER A 194 -14.88 -24.12 -4.02
CA SER A 194 -15.03 -25.26 -3.12
C SER A 194 -13.85 -25.33 -2.17
N ARG A 195 -14.07 -25.81 -0.95
CA ARG A 195 -13.11 -25.71 0.16
C ARG A 195 -13.32 -26.79 1.20
N ASN A 196 -12.27 -27.04 1.98
CA ASN A 196 -12.38 -27.78 3.22
C ASN A 196 -12.59 -26.79 4.37
N VAL A 197 -13.74 -26.90 5.05
CA VAL A 197 -14.13 -26.02 6.16
C VAL A 197 -13.14 -26.11 7.34
N GLN A 198 -12.50 -27.27 7.53
CA GLN A 198 -11.54 -27.47 8.62
C GLN A 198 -10.27 -26.61 8.47
N ASP A 199 -9.94 -26.16 7.26
CA ASP A 199 -8.76 -25.31 7.01
C ASP A 199 -8.98 -23.84 7.39
N ILE A 200 -10.20 -23.46 7.78
CA ILE A 200 -10.59 -22.09 8.13
C ILE A 200 -10.45 -21.85 9.63
N HIS A 201 -10.86 -22.81 10.46
CA HIS A 201 -10.87 -22.65 11.91
C HIS A 201 -9.46 -22.75 12.52
N PRO A 202 -9.18 -22.03 13.62
CA PRO A 202 -7.92 -22.20 14.32
C PRO A 202 -7.80 -23.60 14.91
N GLY A 203 -6.57 -24.10 15.02
CA GLY A 203 -6.31 -25.39 15.64
C GLY A 203 -6.69 -25.39 17.12
N GLU A 204 -7.44 -26.39 17.54
CA GLU A 204 -7.82 -26.61 18.93
C GLU A 204 -6.85 -27.60 19.60
N ILE A 205 -6.36 -27.25 20.79
CA ILE A 205 -5.58 -28.17 21.63
C ILE A 205 -6.16 -28.24 23.04
N ILE A 206 -6.15 -29.44 23.61
CA ILE A 206 -6.45 -29.64 25.03
C ILE A 206 -5.12 -29.63 25.78
N SER A 207 -4.98 -28.73 26.76
CA SER A 207 -3.75 -28.59 27.53
C SER A 207 -4.03 -28.30 29.01
N THR A 208 -3.04 -28.50 29.86
CA THR A 208 -3.05 -28.09 31.27
C THR A 208 -2.11 -26.91 31.54
N LEU A 209 -1.37 -26.44 30.53
CA LEU A 209 -0.23 -25.53 30.68
C LEU A 209 -0.53 -24.19 31.37
N ALA A 210 -1.74 -23.65 31.19
CA ALA A 210 -2.07 -22.32 31.72
C ALA A 210 -2.73 -22.34 33.11
N SER A 211 -3.44 -23.41 33.47
CA SER A 211 -4.31 -23.45 34.66
C SER A 211 -4.10 -24.68 35.56
N GLY A 212 -3.24 -25.62 35.18
CA GLY A 212 -3.06 -26.90 35.87
C GLY A 212 -4.23 -27.88 35.70
N ARG A 213 -5.31 -27.50 35.01
CA ARG A 213 -6.47 -28.34 34.67
C ARG A 213 -6.64 -28.43 33.15
N PRO A 214 -7.17 -29.54 32.61
CA PRO A 214 -7.46 -29.63 31.19
C PRO A 214 -8.40 -28.50 30.75
N GLY A 215 -7.96 -27.72 29.76
CA GLY A 215 -8.73 -26.65 29.14
C GLY A 215 -8.50 -26.65 27.62
N ILE A 216 -9.43 -26.04 26.91
CA ILE A 216 -9.35 -25.84 25.46
C ILE A 216 -8.53 -24.57 25.20
N PHE A 217 -7.54 -24.66 24.30
CA PHE A 217 -6.74 -23.54 23.84
C PHE A 217 -6.73 -23.51 22.32
N TYR A 218 -6.76 -22.30 21.76
CA TYR A 218 -6.67 -22.09 20.33
C TYR A 218 -5.26 -21.66 19.94
N ILE A 219 -4.68 -22.35 18.97
CA ILE A 219 -3.42 -21.94 18.35
C ILE A 219 -3.75 -20.92 17.27
N PHE A 220 -3.23 -19.70 17.48
CA PHE A 220 -3.46 -18.61 16.55
C PHE A 220 -2.18 -18.21 15.83
N ASP A 221 -2.30 -18.04 14.51
CA ASP A 221 -1.29 -17.45 13.67
C ASP A 221 -1.59 -15.96 13.45
N LYS A 222 -0.68 -15.10 13.91
CA LYS A 222 -0.78 -13.65 13.71
C LYS A 222 -0.88 -13.22 12.25
N SER A 223 -0.36 -14.03 11.33
CA SER A 223 -0.45 -13.78 9.89
C SER A 223 -1.72 -14.30 9.24
N TYR A 224 -2.73 -14.74 10.03
CA TYR A 224 -3.96 -15.34 9.50
C TYR A 224 -4.61 -14.48 8.41
N TRP A 225 -4.90 -13.21 8.71
CA TRP A 225 -5.53 -12.30 7.74
C TRP A 225 -4.71 -12.20 6.45
N ASP A 226 -3.43 -11.87 6.56
CA ASP A 226 -2.54 -11.67 5.43
C ASP A 226 -2.35 -12.95 4.60
N ARG A 227 -2.31 -14.12 5.24
CA ARG A 227 -2.17 -15.40 4.52
C ARG A 227 -3.38 -15.68 3.65
N HIS A 228 -4.59 -15.41 4.15
CA HIS A 228 -5.83 -15.62 3.39
C HIS A 228 -6.03 -14.55 2.32
N LEU A 229 -5.71 -13.28 2.61
CA LEU A 229 -5.91 -12.16 1.70
C LEU A 229 -4.77 -12.02 0.67
N LEU A 230 -3.52 -11.93 1.13
CA LEU A 230 -2.32 -11.66 0.30
C LEU A 230 -1.72 -12.91 -0.34
N GLY A 231 -2.30 -14.09 -0.08
CA GLY A 231 -1.96 -15.33 -0.77
C GLY A 231 -2.28 -15.29 -2.27
N GLY A 232 -3.31 -14.53 -2.67
CA GLY A 232 -3.69 -14.33 -4.06
C GLY A 232 -2.85 -13.26 -4.78
N SER A 233 -2.79 -13.32 -6.11
CA SER A 233 -1.98 -12.38 -6.90
C SER A 233 -2.64 -10.99 -7.07
N LEU A 234 -3.95 -10.86 -6.80
CA LEU A 234 -4.70 -9.62 -6.95
C LEU A 234 -4.13 -8.48 -6.11
N HIS A 235 -3.95 -8.71 -4.80
CA HIS A 235 -3.47 -7.72 -3.83
C HIS A 235 -2.00 -7.34 -4.01
N ARG A 236 -1.31 -8.03 -4.91
CA ARG A 236 0.05 -7.67 -5.32
C ARG A 236 0.06 -6.66 -6.47
N ARG A 237 -1.09 -6.22 -7.02
CA ARG A 237 -1.13 -5.19 -8.08
C ARG A 237 -1.18 -3.79 -7.48
N GLY A 238 -0.45 -2.85 -8.09
CA GLY A 238 -0.43 -1.46 -7.63
C GLY A 238 -1.80 -0.79 -7.63
N TRP A 239 -2.54 -0.88 -8.75
CA TRP A 239 -3.88 -0.29 -8.86
C TRP A 239 -4.86 -0.81 -7.79
N VAL A 240 -4.84 -2.12 -7.51
CA VAL A 240 -5.69 -2.75 -6.47
C VAL A 240 -5.44 -2.17 -5.07
N PHE A 241 -4.24 -1.65 -4.80
CA PHE A 241 -3.92 -1.05 -3.52
C PHE A 241 -4.87 0.11 -3.21
N GLN A 242 -5.03 1.08 -4.11
CA GLN A 242 -5.95 2.19 -3.87
C GLN A 242 -7.42 1.76 -3.92
N GLU A 243 -7.79 0.74 -4.71
CA GLU A 243 -9.15 0.19 -4.76
C GLU A 243 -9.60 -0.33 -3.39
N ARG A 244 -8.70 -1.00 -2.66
CA ARG A 244 -8.91 -1.46 -1.29
C ARG A 244 -9.08 -0.30 -0.30
N PHE A 245 -8.16 0.66 -0.32
CA PHE A 245 -8.15 1.72 0.70
C PHE A 245 -9.25 2.74 0.49
N LEU A 246 -9.51 3.15 -0.75
CA LEU A 246 -10.47 4.21 -1.06
C LEU A 246 -11.94 3.75 -0.98
N GLY A 247 -12.24 2.49 -1.28
CA GLY A 247 -13.62 1.99 -1.18
C GLY A 247 -14.04 1.71 0.27
N PRO A 248 -15.11 2.29 0.82
CA PRO A 248 -15.44 2.22 2.26
C PRO A 248 -15.72 0.80 2.78
N ARG A 249 -16.13 -0.10 1.88
CA ARG A 249 -16.45 -1.50 2.17
C ARG A 249 -15.80 -2.40 1.12
N GLN A 250 -15.25 -3.51 1.56
CA GLN A 250 -14.54 -4.49 0.76
C GLN A 250 -15.05 -5.88 1.09
N LEU A 251 -15.52 -6.60 0.07
CA LEU A 251 -15.89 -8.01 0.16
C LEU A 251 -14.92 -8.83 -0.68
N TYR A 252 -14.03 -9.55 0.00
CA TYR A 252 -13.02 -10.39 -0.64
C TYR A 252 -13.54 -11.80 -0.81
N PHE A 253 -13.45 -12.32 -2.04
CA PHE A 253 -13.60 -13.74 -2.33
C PHE A 253 -12.20 -14.35 -2.44
N THR A 254 -11.71 -14.94 -1.34
CA THR A 254 -10.39 -15.58 -1.27
C THR A 254 -10.46 -17.07 -1.55
N GLN A 255 -9.31 -17.74 -1.57
CA GLN A 255 -9.22 -19.16 -1.91
C GLN A 255 -10.03 -20.06 -0.97
N HIS A 256 -10.16 -19.69 0.31
CA HIS A 256 -10.76 -20.55 1.35
C HIS A 256 -12.00 -19.93 1.99
N GLN A 257 -12.14 -18.60 1.99
CA GLN A 257 -13.27 -17.94 2.65
C GLN A 257 -13.59 -16.57 2.07
N ILE A 258 -14.82 -16.11 2.31
CA ILE A 258 -15.13 -14.70 2.13
C ILE A 258 -14.65 -13.90 3.34
N MET A 259 -14.18 -12.68 3.08
CA MET A 259 -13.65 -11.79 4.09
C MET A 259 -14.24 -10.39 3.88
N TRP A 260 -14.46 -9.67 4.96
CA TRP A 260 -15.02 -8.32 4.98
C TRP A 260 -14.07 -7.35 5.64
N GLU A 261 -13.85 -6.21 5.01
CA GLU A 261 -13.12 -5.09 5.59
C GLU A 261 -13.88 -3.79 5.31
N CYS A 262 -14.08 -2.97 6.33
CA CYS A 262 -14.65 -1.65 6.20
C CYS A 262 -13.93 -0.68 7.14
N LEU A 263 -14.35 0.58 7.18
CA LEU A 263 -13.70 1.59 8.02
C LEU A 263 -13.87 1.37 9.53
N GLY A 264 -14.84 0.54 9.95
CA GLY A 264 -15.06 0.18 11.35
C GLY A 264 -14.55 -1.21 11.71
N GLY A 265 -13.67 -1.80 10.90
CA GLY A 265 -13.01 -3.07 11.18
C GLY A 265 -13.20 -4.16 10.14
N HIS A 266 -12.73 -5.35 10.49
CA HIS A 266 -12.60 -6.52 9.62
C HIS A 266 -13.23 -7.77 10.25
N LYS A 267 -13.68 -8.70 9.41
CA LYS A 267 -14.16 -10.03 9.82
C LYS A 267 -14.08 -11.02 8.66
N CYS A 268 -14.16 -12.31 8.96
CA CYS A 268 -14.21 -13.36 7.95
C CYS A 268 -15.07 -14.53 8.44
N GLU A 269 -15.36 -15.52 7.60
CA GLU A 269 -16.18 -16.67 8.00
C GLU A 269 -15.59 -17.42 9.20
N GLY A 270 -14.26 -17.58 9.25
CA GLY A 270 -13.56 -18.21 10.37
C GLY A 270 -13.56 -17.39 11.67
N PHE A 271 -13.74 -16.08 11.58
CA PHE A 271 -13.73 -15.15 12.72
C PHE A 271 -14.79 -14.06 12.49
N PRO A 272 -16.08 -14.38 12.67
CA PRO A 272 -17.18 -13.47 12.31
C PRO A 272 -17.25 -12.21 13.17
N ARG A 273 -16.56 -12.20 14.33
CA ARG A 273 -16.46 -11.05 15.24
C ARG A 273 -15.12 -10.32 15.17
N GLY A 274 -14.27 -10.66 14.20
CA GLY A 274 -12.97 -10.04 13.98
C GLY A 274 -11.81 -11.00 14.21
N VAL A 275 -10.76 -10.84 13.40
CA VAL A 275 -9.55 -11.67 13.49
C VAL A 275 -8.69 -11.16 14.66
N PRO A 276 -8.33 -12.01 15.65
CA PRO A 276 -7.51 -11.60 16.78
C PRO A 276 -6.16 -11.02 16.35
N LEU A 277 -5.68 -9.97 17.04
CA LEU A 277 -4.35 -9.38 16.83
C LEU A 277 -4.07 -8.89 15.39
N HIS A 278 -5.12 -8.70 14.58
CA HIS A 278 -5.01 -8.06 13.28
C HIS A 278 -5.52 -6.63 13.40
N ASP A 279 -4.67 -5.68 13.06
CA ASP A 279 -5.05 -4.28 12.94
C ASP A 279 -5.14 -3.95 11.45
N SER A 280 -6.34 -3.64 10.98
CA SER A 280 -6.52 -3.23 9.59
C SER A 280 -5.91 -1.84 9.39
N PHE A 281 -5.12 -1.68 8.34
CA PHE A 281 -4.67 -0.35 7.88
C PHE A 281 -5.82 0.57 7.44
N LYS A 282 -7.05 0.06 7.43
CA LYS A 282 -8.28 0.75 7.05
C LYS A 282 -9.12 1.18 8.27
N ASP A 283 -8.68 0.91 9.50
CA ASP A 283 -9.48 1.19 10.70
C ASP A 283 -9.39 2.67 11.17
N ASP A 284 -10.51 3.14 11.73
CA ASP A 284 -10.97 4.44 12.28
C ASP A 284 -10.12 5.73 12.25
N GLU A 285 -8.80 5.68 12.40
CA GLU A 285 -7.97 6.90 12.45
C GLU A 285 -7.33 7.26 11.11
N TRP A 286 -7.34 6.36 10.12
CA TRP A 286 -6.55 6.54 8.91
C TRP A 286 -7.03 7.67 7.97
N LEU A 287 -8.33 7.99 7.98
CA LEU A 287 -8.92 9.06 7.15
C LEU A 287 -8.94 10.43 7.84
N LEU A 288 -9.06 10.44 9.17
CA LEU A 288 -9.28 11.67 9.94
C LEU A 288 -7.97 12.26 10.47
N ASN A 289 -6.91 11.45 10.60
CA ASN A 289 -5.64 11.90 11.13
C ASN A 289 -4.46 11.23 10.39
N PRO A 290 -4.14 11.67 9.15
CA PRO A 290 -3.05 11.12 8.36
C PRO A 290 -1.70 11.38 9.06
N THR A 291 -1.22 10.39 9.81
CA THR A 291 0.08 10.47 10.48
C THR A 291 1.21 10.19 9.50
N LEU A 292 2.40 10.70 9.83
CA LEU A 292 3.64 10.33 9.12
C LEU A 292 3.87 8.81 9.15
N GLU A 293 3.57 8.16 10.27
CA GLU A 293 3.72 6.71 10.43
C GLU A 293 2.80 5.94 9.50
N LEU A 294 1.52 6.33 9.42
CA LEU A 294 0.57 5.73 8.49
C LEU A 294 1.05 5.88 7.04
N TRP A 295 1.48 7.08 6.64
CA TRP A 295 2.04 7.30 5.30
C TRP A 295 3.22 6.37 5.01
N CYS A 296 4.17 6.29 5.95
CA CYS A 296 5.34 5.42 5.84
C CYS A 296 4.96 3.94 5.70
N ASN A 297 3.96 3.48 6.46
CA ASN A 297 3.44 2.12 6.40
C ASN A 297 2.75 1.83 5.07
N LEU A 298 1.91 2.76 4.57
CA LEU A 298 1.24 2.64 3.27
C LEU A 298 2.25 2.59 2.13
N VAL A 299 3.25 3.47 2.12
CA VAL A 299 4.30 3.46 1.08
C VAL A 299 5.12 2.17 1.15
N THR A 300 5.48 1.70 2.34
CA THR A 300 6.20 0.44 2.54
C THR A 300 5.40 -0.77 2.01
N ALA A 301 4.09 -0.83 2.31
CA ALA A 301 3.20 -1.87 1.80
C ALA A 301 3.04 -1.76 0.27
N TYR A 302 2.79 -0.56 -0.26
CA TYR A 302 2.61 -0.31 -1.68
C TYR A 302 3.85 -0.61 -2.52
N SER A 303 5.05 -0.40 -1.98
CA SER A 303 6.31 -0.71 -2.67
C SER A 303 6.47 -2.18 -3.05
N GLN A 304 5.74 -3.08 -2.37
CA GLN A 304 5.74 -4.52 -2.65
C GLN A 304 4.82 -4.90 -3.80
N CYS A 305 4.00 -3.97 -4.28
CA CYS A 305 3.13 -4.19 -5.43
C CYS A 305 3.92 -4.28 -6.75
N HIS A 306 3.32 -4.99 -7.70
CA HIS A 306 3.78 -5.21 -9.06
C HIS A 306 2.99 -4.32 -10.02
N PHE A 307 3.71 -3.81 -11.01
CA PHE A 307 3.20 -2.91 -12.03
C PHE A 307 3.51 -3.50 -13.40
N THR A 308 2.49 -3.64 -14.24
CA THR A 308 2.68 -4.01 -15.65
C THR A 308 3.35 -2.86 -16.41
N LYS A 309 2.97 -1.63 -16.09
CA LYS A 309 3.60 -0.38 -16.54
C LYS A 309 4.22 0.32 -15.34
N PRO A 310 5.55 0.33 -15.17
CA PRO A 310 6.20 0.97 -14.03
C PRO A 310 5.83 2.45 -13.86
N GLU A 311 5.49 3.14 -14.94
CA GLU A 311 5.10 4.56 -15.00
C GLU A 311 3.82 4.84 -14.22
N ASP A 312 2.93 3.85 -14.09
CA ASP A 312 1.66 3.96 -13.36
C ASP A 312 1.85 4.10 -11.84
N LYS A 313 3.08 3.95 -11.31
CA LYS A 313 3.32 3.85 -9.86
C LYS A 313 2.79 5.04 -9.06
N LEU A 314 2.91 6.27 -9.55
CA LEU A 314 2.31 7.43 -8.87
C LEU A 314 0.80 7.52 -9.13
N TYR A 315 0.34 7.17 -10.33
CA TYR A 315 -1.08 7.14 -10.70
C TYR A 315 -1.89 6.20 -9.81
N ALA A 316 -1.42 4.96 -9.66
CA ALA A 316 -2.03 3.93 -8.84
C ALA A 316 -1.99 4.21 -7.32
N PHE A 317 -1.27 5.25 -6.89
CA PHE A 317 -1.25 5.73 -5.51
C PHE A 317 -1.92 7.10 -5.32
N SER A 318 -2.27 7.76 -6.43
CA SER A 318 -2.65 9.17 -6.46
C SER A 318 -3.93 9.46 -5.65
N GLY A 319 -4.89 8.54 -5.62
CA GLY A 319 -6.11 8.73 -4.83
C GLY A 319 -5.84 8.80 -3.32
N ILE A 320 -4.90 7.99 -2.82
CA ILE A 320 -4.44 8.04 -1.42
C ILE A 320 -3.67 9.34 -1.17
N ALA A 321 -2.78 9.73 -2.09
CA ALA A 321 -2.04 10.99 -1.98
C ALA A 321 -2.99 12.21 -1.94
N LYS A 322 -3.97 12.31 -2.84
CA LYS A 322 -4.94 13.42 -2.85
C LYS A 322 -5.72 13.53 -1.53
N LEU A 323 -6.13 12.40 -0.98
CA LEU A 323 -6.83 12.35 0.30
C LEU A 323 -5.96 12.89 1.45
N PHE A 324 -4.70 12.44 1.54
CA PHE A 324 -3.76 12.97 2.52
C PHE A 324 -3.50 14.47 2.34
N GLN A 325 -3.38 14.94 1.09
CA GLN A 325 -3.18 16.35 0.77
C GLN A 325 -4.38 17.21 1.22
N GLU A 326 -5.61 16.75 0.99
CA GLU A 326 -6.82 17.45 1.44
C GLU A 326 -6.91 17.56 2.96
N VAL A 327 -6.64 16.47 3.69
CA VAL A 327 -6.77 16.45 5.15
C VAL A 327 -5.63 17.19 5.84
N SER A 328 -4.38 17.04 5.35
CA SER A 328 -3.21 17.70 5.93
C SER A 328 -3.02 19.15 5.47
N SER A 329 -3.65 19.53 4.35
CA SER A 329 -3.35 20.77 3.62
C SER A 329 -1.86 20.93 3.27
N ASP A 330 -1.09 19.82 3.23
CA ASP A 330 0.33 19.82 2.88
C ASP A 330 0.53 19.59 1.38
N ARG A 331 1.63 20.11 0.83
CA ARG A 331 1.95 19.96 -0.60
C ARG A 331 2.64 18.63 -0.85
N PHE A 332 2.04 17.80 -1.72
CA PHE A 332 2.67 16.59 -2.22
C PHE A 332 3.77 16.91 -3.24
N LEU A 333 4.92 16.27 -3.10
CA LEU A 333 6.11 16.45 -3.92
C LEU A 333 6.61 15.08 -4.39
N ALA A 334 6.05 14.61 -5.51
CA ALA A 334 6.46 13.38 -6.17
C ALA A 334 6.66 12.17 -5.24
N GLY A 335 5.81 11.98 -4.22
CA GLY A 335 5.91 10.86 -3.26
C GLY A 335 6.14 11.29 -1.81
N ILE A 336 6.59 12.52 -1.54
CA ILE A 336 6.83 13.00 -0.17
C ILE A 336 6.05 14.28 0.14
N TRP A 337 5.94 14.61 1.42
CA TRP A 337 5.21 15.77 1.92
C TRP A 337 6.16 16.93 2.21
N ARG A 338 5.83 18.15 1.74
CA ARG A 338 6.68 19.35 1.90
C ARG A 338 7.03 19.60 3.37
N SER A 339 6.08 19.50 4.30
CA SER A 339 6.34 19.73 5.73
C SER A 339 7.17 18.62 6.40
N ARG A 340 7.29 17.44 5.77
CA ARG A 340 7.93 16.24 6.34
C ARG A 340 9.10 15.71 5.49
N VAL A 341 9.62 16.49 4.55
CA VAL A 341 10.67 16.06 3.60
C VAL A 341 11.85 15.34 4.27
N LEU A 342 12.43 15.90 5.34
CA LEU A 342 13.61 15.30 5.98
C LEU A 342 13.31 13.93 6.61
N TYR A 343 12.10 13.75 7.12
CA TYR A 343 11.65 12.45 7.63
C TYR A 343 11.48 11.44 6.50
N LEU A 344 10.91 11.89 5.38
CA LEU A 344 10.53 11.06 4.24
C LEU A 344 11.67 10.80 3.26
N LEU A 345 12.85 11.40 3.45
CA LEU A 345 14.09 11.03 2.77
C LEU A 345 14.73 9.78 3.41
N ASN A 346 14.32 9.40 4.63
CA ASN A 346 14.89 8.28 5.37
C ASN A 346 14.25 6.94 4.97
N TRP A 347 14.55 6.46 3.76
CA TRP A 347 14.11 5.14 3.29
C TRP A 347 15.27 4.30 2.75
N SER A 348 15.09 2.99 2.64
CA SER A 348 16.07 2.08 2.02
C SER A 348 15.38 0.97 1.23
N VAL A 349 16.01 0.50 0.16
CA VAL A 349 15.53 -0.64 -0.63
C VAL A 349 16.10 -1.94 -0.07
N PHE A 350 15.24 -2.91 0.26
CA PHE A 350 15.69 -4.19 0.81
C PHE A 350 16.05 -5.21 -0.26
N THR A 351 15.27 -5.21 -1.33
CA THR A 351 15.44 -6.10 -2.46
C THR A 351 15.51 -5.24 -3.72
N PRO A 352 16.68 -4.64 -3.99
CA PRO A 352 16.86 -3.77 -5.15
C PRO A 352 16.49 -4.53 -6.42
N LYS A 353 15.80 -3.84 -7.32
CA LYS A 353 15.45 -4.33 -8.65
C LYS A 353 16.25 -3.56 -9.71
N PRO A 354 16.46 -4.14 -10.89
CA PRO A 354 16.98 -3.38 -12.03
C PRO A 354 16.02 -2.25 -12.36
N LYS A 355 16.56 -1.15 -12.90
CA LYS A 355 15.73 -0.07 -13.42
C LYS A 355 15.06 -0.56 -14.71
N VAL A 356 13.79 -0.95 -14.62
CA VAL A 356 13.06 -1.62 -15.72
C VAL A 356 12.68 -0.62 -16.82
N SER A 357 12.41 0.64 -16.46
CA SER A 357 12.02 1.68 -17.41
C SER A 357 13.12 2.70 -17.64
N VAL A 358 13.31 3.08 -18.92
CA VAL A 358 14.15 4.21 -19.32
C VAL A 358 13.42 5.54 -19.16
N GLU A 359 12.09 5.53 -19.06
CA GLU A 359 11.29 6.74 -18.93
C GLU A 359 11.44 7.36 -17.54
N TYR A 360 11.37 8.69 -17.51
CA TYR A 360 11.41 9.44 -16.26
C TYR A 360 10.06 9.33 -15.54
N ARG A 361 10.09 8.91 -14.28
CA ARG A 361 8.90 8.73 -13.43
C ARG A 361 8.86 9.66 -12.23
N ALA A 362 10.01 9.84 -11.57
CA ALA A 362 10.14 10.67 -10.37
C ALA A 362 11.62 11.04 -10.13
N PRO A 363 11.91 12.12 -9.37
CA PRO A 363 13.26 12.49 -8.94
C PRO A 363 13.93 11.39 -8.11
N SER A 364 15.26 11.32 -8.12
CA SER A 364 16.03 10.25 -7.47
C SER A 364 15.80 10.13 -5.95
N TRP A 365 15.50 11.25 -5.28
CA TRP A 365 15.21 11.28 -3.85
C TRP A 365 13.83 10.72 -3.49
N SER A 366 12.94 10.56 -4.47
CA SER A 366 11.61 9.98 -4.26
C SER A 366 11.69 8.47 -4.22
N TRP A 367 10.96 7.85 -3.28
CA TRP A 367 10.74 6.41 -3.24
C TRP A 367 10.01 5.88 -4.49
N ALA A 368 9.30 6.76 -5.21
CA ALA A 368 8.63 6.40 -6.46
C ALA A 368 9.62 6.29 -7.62
N SER A 369 10.89 6.68 -7.47
CA SER A 369 11.90 6.52 -8.54
C SER A 369 12.39 5.09 -8.70
N VAL A 370 12.38 4.29 -7.63
CA VAL A 370 12.88 2.91 -7.59
C VAL A 370 11.77 1.88 -7.74
N ASP A 371 12.13 0.65 -8.10
CA ASP A 371 11.21 -0.49 -8.13
C ASP A 371 11.53 -1.51 -7.04
N GLY A 372 10.49 -2.15 -6.52
CA GLY A 372 10.62 -3.22 -5.51
C GLY A 372 10.44 -2.76 -4.05
N PRO A 373 10.51 -3.74 -3.12
CA PRO A 373 10.23 -3.53 -1.71
C PRO A 373 11.24 -2.58 -1.06
N LEU A 374 10.72 -1.51 -0.44
CA LEU A 374 11.47 -0.56 0.36
C LEU A 374 10.88 -0.44 1.76
N LYS A 375 11.63 0.18 2.66
CA LYS A 375 11.15 0.59 3.99
C LYS A 375 11.40 2.05 4.22
N MET A 376 10.35 2.73 4.67
CA MET A 376 10.41 4.04 5.29
C MET A 376 10.83 3.87 6.76
N HIS A 377 11.88 4.57 7.18
CA HIS A 377 12.41 4.49 8.54
C HIS A 377 11.85 5.65 9.37
N THR A 378 10.93 5.31 10.27
CA THR A 378 10.42 6.23 11.30
C THR A 378 11.19 6.03 12.61
N TYR A 379 11.36 7.12 13.36
CA TYR A 379 11.99 7.14 14.68
C TYR A 379 10.98 7.70 15.68
N PHE A 380 10.80 7.00 16.80
CA PHE A 380 9.79 7.35 17.82
C PHE A 380 10.26 8.46 18.77
N GLY A 381 11.54 8.86 18.74
CA GLY A 381 12.09 9.96 19.53
C GLY A 381 12.21 11.29 18.76
N ARG A 382 12.89 12.27 19.36
CA ARG A 382 13.17 13.54 18.68
C ARG A 382 14.19 13.32 17.56
N TYR A 383 13.86 13.79 16.36
CA TYR A 383 14.80 13.81 15.26
C TYR A 383 15.84 14.92 15.46
N ASN A 384 17.11 14.56 15.30
CA ASN A 384 18.22 15.50 15.23
C ASN A 384 18.81 15.45 13.81
N PHE A 385 18.13 16.15 12.91
CA PHE A 385 18.55 16.28 11.52
C PHE A 385 19.83 17.10 11.44
N GLN A 386 20.79 16.62 10.64
CA GLN A 386 22.04 17.32 10.36
C GLN A 386 21.94 18.18 9.08
N VAL A 387 20.75 18.22 8.48
CA VAL A 387 20.48 18.85 7.19
C VAL A 387 19.32 19.84 7.34
N THR A 388 19.43 20.98 6.65
CA THR A 388 18.36 21.96 6.50
C THR A 388 17.94 22.05 5.03
N VAL A 389 16.64 22.17 4.79
CA VAL A 389 16.11 22.38 3.44
C VAL A 389 16.14 23.86 3.11
N LEU A 390 16.77 24.22 1.99
CA LEU A 390 16.81 25.59 1.48
C LEU A 390 15.70 25.83 0.46
N GLU A 391 15.48 24.87 -0.43
CA GLU A 391 14.55 24.99 -1.54
C GLU A 391 14.11 23.59 -2.00
N MET A 392 12.90 23.47 -2.52
CA MET A 392 12.42 22.25 -3.13
C MET A 392 11.35 22.57 -4.15
N GLU A 393 11.39 21.87 -5.28
CA GLU A 393 10.41 22.04 -6.35
C GLU A 393 10.18 20.72 -7.07
N VAL A 394 8.95 20.54 -7.56
CA VAL A 394 8.56 19.45 -8.45
C VAL A 394 7.78 20.06 -9.59
N THR A 395 8.15 19.70 -10.81
CA THR A 395 7.46 20.09 -12.03
C THR A 395 6.59 18.93 -12.49
N THR A 396 5.35 19.22 -12.87
CA THR A 396 4.43 18.27 -13.51
C THR A 396 3.97 18.83 -14.85
N LYS A 397 3.38 17.98 -15.71
CA LYS A 397 2.84 18.43 -17.01
C LYS A 397 1.82 19.57 -16.88
N SER A 398 1.01 19.59 -15.81
CA SER A 398 0.00 20.63 -15.57
C SER A 398 0.44 21.74 -14.61
N GLY A 399 1.74 21.97 -14.42
CA GLY A 399 2.24 23.14 -13.69
C GLY A 399 2.47 22.95 -12.18
N GLY A 400 2.80 21.73 -11.72
CA GLY A 400 3.35 21.49 -10.37
C GLY A 400 2.32 21.40 -9.23
N GLN A 401 1.03 21.27 -9.55
CA GLN A 401 -0.05 21.03 -8.58
C GLN A 401 -0.58 19.58 -8.59
N ASP A 402 -0.14 18.74 -9.53
CA ASP A 402 -0.61 17.37 -9.63
C ASP A 402 0.19 16.42 -8.73
N VAL A 403 -0.50 15.39 -8.24
CA VAL A 403 0.13 14.25 -7.55
C VAL A 403 0.74 13.22 -8.51
N VAL A 404 0.62 13.45 -9.83
CA VAL A 404 1.05 12.58 -10.93
C VAL A 404 1.77 13.39 -12.00
N ASP A 405 2.14 12.75 -13.13
CA ASP A 405 2.74 13.41 -14.29
C ASP A 405 4.02 14.22 -13.99
N VAL A 406 4.84 13.71 -13.08
CA VAL A 406 6.08 14.34 -12.68
C VAL A 406 7.08 14.34 -13.83
N THR A 407 7.55 15.53 -14.22
CA THR A 407 8.52 15.74 -15.30
C THR A 407 9.92 16.11 -14.78
N GLY A 408 10.01 16.50 -13.51
CA GLY A 408 11.24 16.97 -12.90
C GLY A 408 11.04 17.31 -11.42
N GLY A 409 12.14 17.50 -10.72
CA GLY A 409 12.11 17.99 -9.35
C GLY A 409 13.46 17.91 -8.67
N PHE A 410 13.69 18.78 -7.70
CA PHE A 410 14.93 18.88 -6.96
C PHE A 410 14.68 19.23 -5.49
N ILE A 411 15.62 18.86 -4.63
CA ILE A 411 15.69 19.37 -3.25
C ILE A 411 17.08 19.96 -3.03
N LYS A 412 17.12 21.24 -2.66
CA LYS A 412 18.34 21.94 -2.29
C LYS A 412 18.52 21.88 -0.78
N LEU A 413 19.61 21.27 -0.35
CA LEU A 413 19.90 20.96 1.05
C LEU A 413 21.19 21.66 1.46
N ARG A 414 21.25 22.09 2.72
CA ARG A 414 22.48 22.45 3.42
C ARG A 414 22.78 21.39 4.46
N GLY A 415 23.94 20.76 4.42
CA GLY A 415 24.35 19.78 5.42
C GLY A 415 25.63 19.04 5.02
N PRO A 416 26.13 18.17 5.91
CA PRO A 416 27.42 17.50 5.77
C PRO A 416 27.42 16.47 4.63
N LEU A 417 27.99 16.86 3.49
CA LEU A 417 28.33 15.96 2.39
C LEU A 417 29.76 15.45 2.55
N ILE A 418 29.93 14.14 2.56
CA ILE A 418 31.22 13.52 2.86
C ILE A 418 31.63 12.59 1.74
N THR A 419 32.87 12.73 1.32
CA THR A 419 33.50 11.94 0.26
C THR A 419 34.66 11.15 0.85
N ARG A 420 34.59 9.81 0.82
CA ARG A 420 35.62 8.92 1.43
C ARG A 420 35.91 7.69 0.58
N TYR A 421 37.10 7.12 0.78
CA TYR A 421 37.43 5.82 0.22
C TYR A 421 36.71 4.70 0.97
N TYR A 422 36.22 3.72 0.23
CA TYR A 422 35.71 2.46 0.78
C TYR A 422 36.44 1.25 0.21
N THR A 423 36.47 0.17 1.00
CA THR A 423 36.93 -1.16 0.58
C THR A 423 35.90 -2.22 0.95
N GLN A 424 35.67 -3.18 0.08
CA GLN A 424 34.77 -4.30 0.32
C GLN A 424 35.43 -5.30 1.30
N GLN A 425 34.73 -5.67 2.38
CA GLN A 425 35.26 -6.61 3.36
C GLN A 425 34.85 -8.07 3.12
N HIS A 426 33.57 -8.31 2.80
CA HIS A 426 33.05 -9.66 2.57
C HIS A 426 32.05 -9.71 1.40
N SER A 427 32.10 -10.79 0.62
CA SER A 427 31.27 -11.03 -0.56
C SER A 427 30.05 -11.94 -0.31
N ILE A 428 29.86 -12.47 0.91
CA ILE A 428 28.84 -13.50 1.17
C ILE A 428 27.60 -12.87 1.81
N GLY A 429 26.52 -12.73 1.02
CA GLY A 429 25.21 -12.23 1.43
C GLY A 429 24.60 -11.23 0.44
N SER A 430 23.29 -10.95 0.53
CA SER A 430 22.56 -10.10 -0.42
C SER A 430 22.97 -8.62 -0.43
N HIS A 431 23.70 -8.16 0.58
CA HIS A 431 24.26 -6.80 0.69
C HIS A 431 25.62 -6.86 1.37
N GLY A 432 26.71 -6.88 0.58
CA GLY A 432 28.08 -6.95 1.09
C GLY A 432 28.41 -5.80 2.05
N GLN A 433 29.31 -6.03 3.00
CA GLN A 433 29.75 -4.98 3.94
C GLN A 433 30.94 -4.22 3.34
N ILE A 434 30.92 -2.89 3.45
CA ILE A 434 32.05 -2.04 3.06
C ILE A 434 32.65 -1.37 4.29
N SER A 435 33.94 -1.12 4.23
CA SER A 435 34.71 -0.37 5.21
C SER A 435 35.02 1.00 4.63
N ILE A 436 34.44 2.06 5.20
CA ILE A 436 34.60 3.47 4.80
C ILE A 436 35.64 4.13 5.70
N GLN A 437 36.67 4.75 5.13
CA GLN A 437 37.72 5.44 5.90
C GLN A 437 37.18 6.71 6.57
N LEU A 438 37.65 7.00 7.81
CA LEU A 438 37.21 8.20 8.55
C LEU A 438 37.99 9.44 8.18
N LYS A 439 39.31 9.29 8.05
CA LYS A 439 40.24 10.35 7.65
C LYS A 439 41.18 9.82 6.58
N ASP A 440 41.63 10.71 5.71
CA ASP A 440 42.62 10.37 4.70
C ASP A 440 43.92 9.92 5.38
N GLY A 441 44.34 8.69 5.12
CA GLY A 441 45.60 8.13 5.63
C GLY A 441 45.56 7.57 7.06
N ASP A 442 44.40 7.50 7.74
CA ASP A 442 44.27 6.77 9.00
C ASP A 442 43.72 5.34 8.80
N ASN A 443 43.95 4.46 9.79
CA ASN A 443 43.46 3.08 9.78
C ASN A 443 42.03 2.93 10.34
N ASN A 444 41.38 4.04 10.72
CA ASN A 444 40.03 3.99 11.28
C ASN A 444 39.02 3.92 10.15
N SER A 445 38.04 3.03 10.30
CA SER A 445 36.99 2.85 9.30
C SER A 445 35.65 2.47 9.92
N TRP A 446 34.57 2.79 9.21
CA TRP A 446 33.22 2.30 9.50
C TRP A 446 32.87 1.12 8.63
N ASN A 447 32.47 0.03 9.28
CA ASN A 447 31.99 -1.15 8.58
C ASN A 447 30.47 -1.07 8.39
N VAL A 448 30.04 -0.41 7.32
CA VAL A 448 28.62 -0.18 7.04
C VAL A 448 28.06 -1.22 6.09
N ARG A 449 26.75 -1.45 6.17
CA ARG A 449 25.99 -2.18 5.15
C ARG A 449 25.25 -1.18 4.26
N PRO A 450 25.70 -0.95 3.02
CA PRO A 450 24.99 -0.11 2.08
C PRO A 450 23.75 -0.83 1.55
N PHE A 451 22.66 -0.10 1.41
CA PHE A 451 21.42 -0.51 0.75
C PHE A 451 21.32 0.26 -0.55
N PRO A 452 21.78 -0.31 -1.68
CA PRO A 452 21.67 0.33 -2.98
C PRO A 452 20.21 0.45 -3.39
N ASP A 453 19.87 1.54 -4.08
CA ASP A 453 18.51 1.79 -4.53
C ASP A 453 18.13 0.92 -5.75
N THR A 454 19.11 0.48 -6.53
CA THR A 454 18.93 -0.39 -7.72
C THR A 454 20.07 -1.40 -7.87
N THR A 455 19.89 -2.45 -8.68
CA THR A 455 20.92 -3.50 -8.87
C THR A 455 22.15 -3.03 -9.66
N GLU A 456 22.02 -1.93 -10.40
CA GLU A 456 23.13 -1.30 -11.13
C GLU A 456 24.10 -0.58 -10.17
N THR A 457 23.66 -0.23 -8.96
CA THR A 457 24.52 0.35 -7.95
C THR A 457 25.24 -0.75 -7.19
N GLN A 458 26.56 -0.87 -7.41
CA GLN A 458 27.39 -1.90 -6.79
C GLN A 458 28.55 -1.28 -6.02
N PHE A 459 28.76 -1.77 -4.79
CA PHE A 459 29.89 -1.40 -3.95
C PHE A 459 30.92 -2.54 -3.93
N ALA A 460 31.63 -2.71 -5.04
CA ALA A 460 32.59 -3.81 -5.24
C ALA A 460 34.05 -3.33 -5.20
N GLY A 461 34.93 -4.15 -4.63
CA GLY A 461 36.37 -3.86 -4.59
C GLY A 461 36.71 -2.62 -3.74
N ARG A 462 37.19 -1.56 -4.38
CA ARG A 462 37.51 -0.28 -3.73
C ARG A 462 37.01 0.89 -4.57
N GLY A 463 36.58 1.97 -3.94
CA GLY A 463 36.10 3.15 -4.65
C GLY A 463 35.91 4.35 -3.73
N MET A 464 35.37 5.43 -4.29
CA MET A 464 34.91 6.59 -3.53
C MET A 464 33.41 6.47 -3.28
N ILE A 465 32.97 6.91 -2.11
CA ILE A 465 31.56 7.04 -1.77
C ILE A 465 31.29 8.47 -1.32
N ASN A 466 30.22 9.06 -1.87
CA ASN A 466 29.68 10.33 -1.37
C ASN A 466 28.42 10.02 -0.57
N PHE A 467 28.30 10.58 0.62
CA PHE A 467 27.10 10.44 1.42
C PHE A 467 26.77 11.70 2.21
N LEU A 468 25.48 12.00 2.30
CA LEU A 468 24.93 13.07 3.12
C LEU A 468 24.48 12.47 4.46
N VAL A 469 24.95 13.03 5.58
CA VAL A 469 24.45 12.64 6.90
C VAL A 469 23.08 13.29 7.11
N LEU A 470 22.01 12.51 7.13
CA LEU A 470 20.64 13.01 7.22
C LEU A 470 20.28 13.33 8.68
N SER A 471 20.49 12.38 9.58
CA SER A 471 20.17 12.52 11.01
C SER A 471 21.07 11.66 11.89
N ALA A 472 21.19 12.05 13.15
CA ALA A 472 21.94 11.32 14.18
C ALA A 472 21.15 11.31 15.49
N HIS A 473 20.79 10.13 15.99
CA HIS A 473 19.91 9.96 17.14
C HIS A 473 20.64 9.25 18.28
N GLU A 474 20.35 9.65 19.51
CA GLU A 474 20.73 8.88 20.70
C GLU A 474 19.53 8.08 21.17
N ASP A 475 19.71 6.77 21.28
CA ASP A 475 18.71 5.82 21.74
C ASP A 475 19.15 5.21 23.07
N VAL A 476 18.24 5.16 24.04
CA VAL A 476 18.47 4.52 25.33
C VAL A 476 17.88 3.11 25.28
N LEU A 477 18.73 2.12 25.03
CA LEU A 477 18.31 0.72 25.04
C LEU A 477 18.27 0.20 26.48
N TRP A 478 17.10 -0.25 26.91
CA TRP A 478 16.90 -0.94 28.18
C TRP A 478 17.12 -2.45 28.02
N SER A 479 18.24 -2.95 28.57
CA SER A 479 18.49 -4.39 28.67
C SER A 479 17.73 -4.95 29.88
N HIS A 480 16.66 -5.70 29.63
CA HIS A 480 15.91 -6.41 30.67
C HIS A 480 16.74 -7.50 31.35
N ALA A 481 17.79 -7.99 30.69
CA ALA A 481 18.69 -9.01 31.22
C ALA A 481 19.76 -8.43 32.16
N GLU A 482 20.18 -7.19 31.95
CA GLU A 482 21.30 -6.57 32.69
C GLU A 482 20.85 -5.46 33.66
N PHE A 483 19.58 -5.01 33.64
CA PHE A 483 19.10 -3.85 34.40
C PHE A 483 19.97 -2.59 34.21
N THR A 484 20.60 -2.45 33.04
CA THR A 484 21.41 -1.27 32.67
C THR A 484 20.87 -0.63 31.40
N SER A 485 20.88 0.71 31.36
CA SER A 485 20.66 1.50 30.15
C SER A 485 21.95 1.66 29.38
N LYS A 486 21.97 1.28 28.10
CA LYS A 486 23.07 1.60 27.16
C LYS A 486 22.59 2.70 26.21
N VAL A 487 23.41 3.73 26.03
CA VAL A 487 23.15 4.78 25.03
C VAL A 487 23.83 4.36 23.72
N GLU A 488 23.04 4.13 22.68
CA GLU A 488 23.53 3.90 21.33
C GLU A 488 23.30 5.15 20.49
N THR A 489 24.26 5.48 19.61
CA THR A 489 24.05 6.50 18.58
C THR A 489 23.75 5.83 17.25
N GLU A 490 22.63 6.17 16.63
CA GLU A 490 22.28 5.76 15.26
C GLU A 490 22.48 6.93 14.29
N ILE A 491 23.23 6.71 13.22
CA ILE A 491 23.46 7.71 12.16
C ILE A 491 22.86 7.21 10.86
N PHE A 492 22.08 8.05 10.20
CA PHE A 492 21.38 7.75 8.96
C PHE A 492 21.97 8.57 7.82
N CYS A 493 22.37 7.89 6.75
CA CYS A 493 23.09 8.50 5.63
C CYS A 493 22.43 8.16 4.29
N ILE A 494 22.37 9.15 3.40
CA ILE A 494 21.93 8.98 2.01
C ILE A 494 23.17 8.90 1.13
N ILE A 495 23.28 7.87 0.29
CA ILE A 495 24.39 7.68 -0.64
C ILE A 495 24.08 8.42 -1.94
N LEU A 496 25.04 9.22 -2.40
CA LEU A 496 24.91 10.13 -3.53
C LEU A 496 25.94 9.81 -4.62
N ALA A 497 25.53 9.91 -5.88
CA ALA A 497 26.42 9.90 -7.03
C ALA A 497 26.39 11.27 -7.70
N PRO A 498 27.54 11.84 -8.08
CA PRO A 498 27.57 13.15 -8.73
C PRO A 498 26.92 13.08 -10.12
N ILE A 499 26.12 14.10 -10.45
CA ILE A 499 25.70 14.42 -11.82
C ILE A 499 26.58 15.55 -12.36
N SER A 500 26.81 16.58 -11.54
CA SER A 500 27.77 17.66 -11.79
C SER A 500 28.46 18.02 -10.47
N GLU A 501 29.73 17.67 -10.32
CA GLU A 501 30.50 17.97 -9.10
C GLU A 501 30.72 19.48 -8.91
N SER A 502 30.96 20.21 -10.01
CA SER A 502 31.16 21.67 -9.98
C SER A 502 29.92 22.39 -9.48
N ASP A 503 28.73 21.93 -9.91
CA ASP A 503 27.45 22.53 -9.54
C ASP A 503 26.86 21.90 -8.27
N ARG A 504 27.56 20.91 -7.69
CA ARG A 504 27.13 20.14 -6.52
C ARG A 504 25.73 19.52 -6.69
N ILE A 505 25.48 19.01 -7.89
CA ILE A 505 24.26 18.30 -8.26
C ILE A 505 24.53 16.81 -8.19
N TYR A 506 23.71 16.11 -7.42
CA TYR A 506 23.83 14.69 -7.16
C TYR A 506 22.52 13.96 -7.48
N LYS A 507 22.62 12.65 -7.67
CA LYS A 507 21.48 11.74 -7.61
C LYS A 507 21.63 10.84 -6.39
N ARG A 508 20.52 10.53 -5.74
CA ARG A 508 20.45 9.48 -4.74
C ARG A 508 20.63 8.11 -5.41
N ILE A 509 21.47 7.26 -4.81
CA ILE A 509 21.75 5.89 -5.27
C ILE A 509 21.69 4.82 -4.17
N GLY A 510 21.43 5.22 -2.93
CA GLY A 510 21.31 4.27 -1.83
C GLY A 510 21.24 4.94 -0.48
N TRP A 511 21.34 4.13 0.56
CA TRP A 511 21.24 4.53 1.94
C TRP A 511 22.07 3.59 2.83
N PHE A 512 22.54 4.07 3.98
CA PHE A 512 23.04 3.18 5.03
C PHE A 512 22.76 3.77 6.42
N ARG A 513 22.87 2.90 7.43
CA ARG A 513 22.83 3.28 8.84
C ARG A 513 24.03 2.70 9.55
N GLU A 514 24.58 3.48 10.48
CA GLU A 514 25.64 3.06 11.39
C GLU A 514 25.17 3.13 12.87
N ARG A 515 25.65 2.20 13.71
CA ARG A 515 25.30 2.11 15.15
C ARG A 515 26.55 2.05 16.02
N HIS A 516 26.61 2.85 17.08
CA HIS A 516 27.73 2.85 18.02
C HIS A 516 27.31 2.64 19.48
N GLN A 517 27.91 1.64 20.14
CA GLN A 517 27.57 1.17 21.50
C GLN A 517 28.18 1.97 22.67
N LYS A 518 29.08 2.89 22.38
CA LYS A 518 29.67 3.86 23.32
C LYS A 518 29.80 5.15 22.53
N PRO A 519 29.61 6.35 23.10
CA PRO A 519 29.92 7.58 22.40
C PRO A 519 31.43 7.57 22.13
N PRO A 520 31.92 7.25 20.92
CA PRO A 520 33.33 7.49 20.63
C PRO A 520 33.36 8.99 20.43
N SER A 521 33.68 9.75 21.50
CA SER A 521 33.79 11.22 21.47
C SER A 521 32.80 11.80 20.46
N GLN A 522 31.52 11.93 20.81
CA GLN A 522 30.50 12.54 19.95
C GLN A 522 31.04 13.82 19.23
N VAL A 523 31.99 14.49 19.89
CA VAL A 523 32.90 15.50 19.36
C VAL A 523 33.75 15.06 18.16
N GLU A 524 34.54 13.98 18.15
CA GLU A 524 35.35 13.57 16.99
C GLU A 524 34.49 13.17 15.79
N LEU A 525 33.41 12.42 16.04
CA LEU A 525 32.52 11.90 14.99
C LEU A 525 31.69 13.03 14.34
N LEU A 526 31.09 13.91 15.14
CA LEU A 526 30.48 15.13 14.63
C LEU A 526 31.53 16.14 14.14
N SER A 527 32.75 16.18 14.69
CA SER A 527 33.80 17.10 14.20
C SER A 527 34.28 16.74 12.81
N ALA A 528 34.37 15.45 12.47
CA ALA A 528 34.65 15.00 11.11
C ALA A 528 33.57 15.46 10.13
N PHE A 529 32.34 15.70 10.62
CA PHE A 529 31.25 16.25 9.83
C PHE A 529 31.18 17.77 9.84
N ARG A 530 31.67 18.44 10.90
CA ARG A 530 31.61 19.90 11.08
C ARG A 530 32.27 20.68 9.95
N GLU A 531 33.31 20.12 9.32
CA GLU A 531 33.97 20.73 8.17
C GLU A 531 33.06 20.89 6.95
N HIS A 532 31.98 20.08 6.88
CA HIS A 532 31.09 19.98 5.73
C HIS A 532 29.66 20.47 6.01
N VAL A 533 29.33 20.93 7.22
CA VAL A 533 27.94 21.29 7.61
C VAL A 533 27.35 22.41 6.74
N GLU A 534 28.20 23.26 6.17
CA GLU A 534 27.79 24.37 5.30
C GLU A 534 27.70 23.99 3.81
N ASP A 535 27.95 22.73 3.45
CA ASP A 535 27.86 22.28 2.07
C ASP A 535 26.42 22.39 1.55
N ILE A 536 26.26 23.12 0.45
CA ILE A 536 24.99 23.22 -0.27
C ILE A 536 25.02 22.25 -1.44
N ILE A 537 24.03 21.37 -1.50
CA ILE A 537 23.89 20.36 -2.56
C ILE A 537 22.48 20.37 -3.12
N VAL A 538 22.34 19.87 -4.35
CA VAL A 538 21.05 19.63 -5.00
C VAL A 538 20.93 18.14 -5.30
N ILE A 539 19.82 17.52 -4.89
CA ILE A 539 19.50 16.10 -5.17
C ILE A 539 18.26 15.93 -6.02
#